data_AF-A0A4Y2JAX0-F1
#
_entry.id   AF-A0A4Y2JAX0-F1
#
_cell.length_a   1.000
_cell.length_b   1.000
_cell.length_c   1.000
_cell.angle_alpha   90.00
_cell.angle_beta   90.00
_cell.angle_gamma   90.00
#
_symmetry.space_group_name_H-M   'P 1'
#
loop_
_entity.id
_entity.type
_entity.pdbx_description
1 polymer ?
#
loop_
_entity_poly.entity_id
_entity_poly.type
_entity_poly.pdbx_seq_one_letter_code
_entity_poly.pdbx_strand_id
1 'polypeptide(L)'
;MPRSTRIFKKRSAENAGKGVLNSIIDVNILASVFKNVVNCKNCNSGLELQVLKSTSGLAVSFILNCFQCEYTHEFSSSDFHEGTQIATVNTRYVYALRSIGKEAEAGRMFCAVMNLPQPPTRSKIKDF
;
A
#
# COMPACT_ATOMS: atom_id res chain seq x y z
N MET A 1 29.62 -23.36 -34.58
CA MET A 1 29.14 -22.18 -33.81
C MET A 1 27.93 -22.59 -32.99
N PRO A 2 28.00 -22.63 -31.65
CA PRO A 2 26.85 -22.97 -30.81
C PRO A 2 26.03 -21.72 -30.49
N ARG A 3 24.70 -21.82 -30.64
CA ARG A 3 23.73 -20.80 -30.22
C ARG A 3 23.69 -20.76 -28.69
N SER A 4 24.11 -19.64 -28.12
CA SER A 4 24.05 -19.38 -26.67
C SER A 4 22.63 -19.04 -26.25
N THR A 5 21.90 -20.03 -25.73
CA THR A 5 20.59 -19.83 -25.10
C THR A 5 20.84 -19.27 -23.70
N ARG A 6 20.66 -17.96 -23.50
CA ARG A 6 20.67 -17.37 -22.14
C ARG A 6 19.45 -17.86 -21.38
N ILE A 7 19.66 -18.88 -20.55
CA ILE A 7 18.70 -19.32 -19.54
C ILE A 7 18.55 -18.19 -18.53
N PHE A 8 17.43 -17.46 -18.58
CA PHE A 8 17.04 -16.55 -17.52
C PHE A 8 16.74 -17.38 -16.27
N LYS A 9 17.75 -17.52 -15.41
CA LYS A 9 17.61 -18.10 -14.08
C LYS A 9 16.74 -17.15 -13.26
N LYS A 10 15.43 -17.42 -13.18
CA LYS A 10 14.53 -16.79 -12.21
C LYS A 10 15.15 -17.02 -10.83
N ARG A 11 15.63 -15.94 -10.20
CA ARG A 11 15.94 -15.97 -8.77
C ARG A 11 14.61 -16.07 -8.05
N SER A 12 14.26 -17.28 -7.63
CA SER A 12 13.22 -17.48 -6.63
C SER A 12 13.75 -16.87 -5.34
N ALA A 13 13.17 -15.75 -4.91
CA ALA A 13 13.40 -15.24 -3.57
C ALA A 13 12.51 -16.07 -2.64
N GLU A 14 13.08 -17.13 -2.07
CA GLU A 14 12.63 -17.61 -0.76
C GLU A 14 12.90 -16.50 0.24
N ASN A 15 11.84 -15.85 0.73
CA ASN A 15 11.93 -15.07 1.96
C ASN A 15 11.21 -15.82 3.07
N ALA A 16 12.01 -16.10 4.08
CA ALA A 16 11.70 -16.79 5.31
C ALA A 16 10.63 -16.08 6.15
N GLY A 17 9.83 -16.88 6.86
CA GLY A 17 9.02 -16.46 8.01
C GLY A 17 7.75 -15.66 7.68
N LYS A 18 6.58 -16.28 7.82
CA LYS A 18 5.30 -15.58 8.03
C LYS A 18 5.33 -14.83 9.37
N GLY A 19 6.09 -13.74 9.43
CA GLY A 19 6.02 -12.71 10.47
C GLY A 19 4.93 -11.70 10.13
N VAL A 20 4.47 -10.96 11.14
CA VAL A 20 3.34 -10.00 11.11
C VAL A 20 3.24 -9.23 9.78
N LEU A 21 2.22 -9.54 8.97
CA LEU A 21 2.09 -9.08 7.59
C LEU A 21 1.58 -7.63 7.42
N ASN A 22 1.03 -7.01 8.48
CA ASN A 22 0.49 -5.65 8.42
C ASN A 22 1.08 -4.80 9.56
N SER A 23 1.61 -3.63 9.24
CA SER A 23 2.16 -2.67 10.20
C SER A 23 1.55 -1.29 10.00
N ILE A 24 1.39 -0.53 11.07
CA ILE A 24 1.06 0.91 10.99
C ILE A 24 2.38 1.66 10.80
N ILE A 25 2.51 2.39 9.70
CA ILE A 25 3.76 3.05 9.28
C ILE A 25 3.46 4.51 8.97
N ASP A 26 4.30 5.42 9.48
CA ASP A 26 4.30 6.80 9.03
C ASP A 26 4.91 6.87 7.62
N VAL A 27 4.07 7.20 6.64
CA VAL A 27 4.44 7.24 5.23
C VAL A 27 5.50 8.31 4.95
N ASN A 28 5.59 9.39 5.74
CA ASN A 28 6.60 10.42 5.53
C ASN A 28 8.01 9.87 5.81
N ILE A 29 8.13 9.02 6.83
CA ILE A 29 9.40 8.32 7.12
C ILE A 29 9.75 7.43 5.93
N LEU A 30 8.79 6.66 5.43
CA LEU A 30 9.01 5.80 4.26
C LEU A 30 9.42 6.62 3.03
N ALA A 31 8.75 7.73 2.75
CA ALA A 31 9.08 8.62 1.63
C ALA A 31 10.50 9.18 1.73
N SER A 32 10.97 9.50 2.95
CA SER A 32 12.36 9.94 3.18
C SER A 32 13.38 8.85 2.85
N VAL A 33 13.07 7.57 3.15
CA VAL A 33 13.93 6.43 2.80
C VAL A 33 13.98 6.24 1.29
N PHE A 34 12.84 6.34 0.59
CA PHE A 34 12.79 6.23 -0.87
C PHE A 34 13.66 7.29 -1.54
N LYS A 35 13.58 8.54 -1.08
CA LYS A 35 14.35 9.66 -1.64
C LYS A 35 15.87 9.48 -1.52
N ASN A 36 16.34 8.84 -0.44
CA ASN A 36 17.78 8.73 -0.14
C ASN A 36 18.41 7.41 -0.59
N VAL A 37 17.63 6.33 -0.69
CA VAL A 37 18.15 4.96 -0.88
C VAL A 37 17.72 4.36 -2.21
N VAL A 38 16.57 4.76 -2.76
CA VAL A 38 15.96 4.08 -3.91
C VAL A 38 16.22 4.85 -5.20
N ASN A 39 16.87 4.17 -6.15
CA ASN A 39 17.14 4.72 -7.47
C ASN A 39 16.15 4.22 -8.52
N CYS A 40 15.87 5.07 -9.49
CA CYS A 40 15.09 4.74 -10.68
C CYS A 40 15.80 3.68 -11.51
N LYS A 41 15.08 2.64 -11.92
CA LYS A 41 15.63 1.55 -12.74
C LYS A 41 16.05 2.01 -14.15
N ASN A 42 15.47 3.11 -14.65
CA ASN A 42 15.68 3.55 -16.03
C ASN A 42 16.86 4.52 -16.17
N CYS A 43 17.01 5.46 -15.24
CA CYS A 43 18.03 6.52 -15.31
C CYS A 43 18.95 6.61 -14.08
N ASN A 44 18.76 5.73 -13.10
CA ASN A 44 19.56 5.65 -11.86
C ASN A 44 19.56 6.93 -10.99
N SER A 45 18.66 7.88 -11.24
CA SER A 45 18.41 9.04 -10.36
C SER A 45 17.48 8.68 -9.20
N GLY A 46 17.26 9.59 -8.26
CA GLY A 46 16.38 9.35 -7.11
C GLY A 46 14.90 9.16 -7.48
N LEU A 47 14.18 8.42 -6.62
CA LEU A 47 12.73 8.31 -6.66
C LEU A 47 12.07 9.05 -5.50
N GLU A 48 10.91 9.64 -5.75
CA GLU A 48 10.05 10.23 -4.74
C GLU A 48 8.79 9.39 -4.58
N LEU A 49 8.50 8.99 -3.34
CA LEU A 49 7.23 8.38 -2.97
C LEU A 49 6.25 9.48 -2.56
N GLN A 50 5.13 9.59 -3.24
CA GLN A 50 4.06 10.52 -2.91
C GLN A 50 2.76 9.76 -2.60
N VAL A 51 1.97 10.34 -1.70
CA VAL A 51 0.63 9.85 -1.37
C VAL A 51 -0.39 10.53 -2.28
N LEU A 52 -1.19 9.75 -2.99
CA LEU A 52 -2.32 10.27 -3.76
C LEU A 52 -3.50 10.58 -2.83
N LYS A 53 -4.22 11.67 -3.13
CA LYS A 53 -5.38 12.12 -2.34
C LYS A 53 -6.56 11.15 -2.40
N SER A 54 -6.65 10.34 -3.46
CA SER A 54 -7.69 9.32 -3.63
C SER A 54 -7.42 8.13 -2.70
N THR A 55 -7.96 8.20 -1.50
CA THR A 55 -7.96 7.10 -0.53
C THR A 55 -9.34 6.43 -0.50
N SER A 56 -9.36 5.11 -0.46
CA SER A 56 -10.59 4.34 -0.20
C SER A 56 -10.52 3.87 1.24
N GLY A 57 -11.04 4.68 2.16
CA GLY A 57 -10.91 4.37 3.58
C GLY A 57 -9.44 4.43 4.04
N LEU A 58 -9.00 3.37 4.73
CA LEU A 58 -7.62 3.18 5.19
C LEU A 58 -6.66 2.72 4.08
N ALA A 59 -7.15 2.40 2.88
CA ALA A 59 -6.30 2.10 1.76
C ALA A 59 -5.81 3.38 1.09
N VAL A 60 -4.50 3.49 0.96
CA VAL A 60 -3.80 4.65 0.42
C VAL A 60 -3.18 4.28 -0.92
N SER A 61 -3.43 5.09 -1.94
CA SER A 61 -2.72 4.99 -3.21
C SER A 61 -1.42 5.79 -3.15
N PHE A 62 -0.34 5.20 -3.65
CA PHE A 62 0.97 5.79 -3.75
C PHE A 62 1.38 5.93 -5.21
N ILE A 63 2.18 6.96 -5.48
CA ILE A 63 2.85 7.13 -6.76
C ILE A 63 4.35 7.30 -6.52
N LEU A 64 5.14 6.55 -7.27
CA LEU A 64 6.59 6.70 -7.32
C LEU A 64 6.95 7.48 -8.57
N ASN A 65 7.54 8.66 -8.38
CA ASN A 65 7.97 9.52 -9.47
C ASN A 65 9.48 9.63 -9.49
N CYS A 66 10.07 9.58 -10.68
CA CYS A 66 11.48 9.86 -10.86
C CYS A 66 11.71 11.37 -11.03
N PHE A 67 12.78 11.91 -10.43
CA PHE A 67 13.12 13.33 -10.55
C PHE A 67 13.61 13.74 -11.95
N GLN A 68 14.08 12.79 -12.76
CA GLN A 68 14.80 13.09 -14.01
C GLN A 68 14.14 12.52 -15.28
N CYS A 69 13.35 11.46 -15.18
CA CYS A 69 12.66 10.89 -16.33
C CYS A 69 11.17 10.70 -16.04
N GLU A 70 10.40 10.39 -17.08
CA GLU A 70 8.95 10.18 -17.02
C GLU A 70 8.54 8.84 -16.38
N TYR A 71 9.44 8.20 -15.63
CA TYR A 71 9.10 7.00 -14.90
C TYR A 71 8.14 7.34 -13.77
N THR A 72 6.93 6.79 -13.88
CA THR A 72 5.93 6.80 -12.82
C THR A 72 5.43 5.39 -12.55
N HIS A 73 5.12 5.10 -11.29
CA HIS A 73 4.50 3.83 -10.91
C HIS A 73 3.51 4.03 -9.78
N GLU A 74 2.24 3.75 -10.05
CA GLU A 74 1.17 3.81 -9.07
C GLU A 74 0.93 2.43 -8.44
N PHE A 75 0.74 2.39 -7.12
CA PHE A 75 0.38 1.17 -6.39
C PHE A 75 -0.46 1.49 -5.15
N SER A 76 -1.16 0.48 -4.61
CA SER A 76 -2.02 0.61 -3.42
C SER A 76 -1.35 0.01 -2.19
N SER A 77 -1.67 0.55 -1.00
CA SER A 77 -1.26 0.01 0.30
C SER A 77 -1.98 -1.28 0.71
N SER A 78 -3.02 -1.67 -0.04
CA SER A 78 -3.82 -2.86 0.22
C SER A 78 -4.31 -3.45 -1.09
N ASP A 79 -4.41 -4.78 -1.11
CA ASP A 79 -5.17 -5.50 -2.13
C ASP A 79 -6.65 -5.14 -2.05
N PHE A 80 -7.35 -5.37 -3.16
CA PHE A 80 -8.79 -5.21 -3.30
C PHE A 80 -9.45 -6.58 -3.42
N HIS A 81 -10.67 -6.73 -2.90
CA HIS A 81 -11.43 -7.96 -3.13
C HIS A 81 -11.81 -8.06 -4.60
N GLU A 82 -11.67 -9.27 -5.15
CA GLU A 82 -11.90 -9.56 -6.58
C GLU A 82 -13.26 -9.05 -7.05
N GLY A 83 -13.26 -8.30 -8.15
CA GLY A 83 -14.49 -7.71 -8.71
C GLY A 83 -15.07 -6.51 -7.94
N THR A 84 -14.40 -6.02 -6.89
CA THR A 84 -14.89 -4.89 -6.08
C THR A 84 -13.86 -3.76 -5.95
N GLN A 85 -14.32 -2.58 -5.52
CA GLN A 85 -13.47 -1.44 -5.16
C GLN A 85 -13.21 -1.36 -3.64
N ILE A 86 -13.37 -2.50 -2.94
CA ILE A 86 -13.24 -2.58 -1.49
C ILE A 86 -11.85 -3.13 -1.15
N ALA A 87 -11.05 -2.30 -0.50
CA ALA A 87 -9.73 -2.71 -0.04
C ALA A 87 -9.83 -3.65 1.17
N THR A 88 -9.04 -4.73 1.15
CA THR A 88 -9.03 -5.75 2.21
C THR A 88 -8.70 -5.17 3.59
N VAL A 89 -7.85 -4.14 3.67
CA VAL A 89 -7.55 -3.43 4.93
C VAL A 89 -8.80 -2.83 5.58
N ASN A 90 -9.73 -2.28 4.79
CA ASN A 90 -10.98 -1.71 5.32
C ASN A 90 -11.88 -2.79 5.89
N THR A 91 -11.99 -3.93 5.19
CA THR A 91 -12.77 -5.07 5.67
C THR A 91 -12.22 -5.58 7.00
N ARG A 92 -10.90 -5.77 7.10
CA ARG A 92 -10.24 -6.18 8.35
C ARG A 92 -10.47 -5.17 9.47
N TYR A 93 -10.38 -3.88 9.18
CA TYR A 93 -10.61 -2.82 10.15
C TYR A 93 -12.04 -2.85 10.71
N VAL A 94 -13.05 -2.94 9.84
CA VAL A 94 -14.45 -3.01 10.26
C VAL A 94 -14.73 -4.28 11.06
N TYR A 95 -14.22 -5.44 10.63
CA TYR A 95 -14.37 -6.67 11.39
C TYR A 95 -13.67 -6.61 12.75
N ALA A 96 -12.46 -6.05 12.83
CA ALA A 96 -11.75 -5.88 14.09
C ALA A 96 -12.56 -5.03 15.09
N LEU A 97 -13.14 -3.90 14.64
CA LEU A 97 -14.01 -3.08 15.49
C LEU A 97 -15.26 -3.85 15.94
N ARG A 98 -15.94 -4.56 15.04
CA ARG A 98 -17.11 -5.40 15.38
C ARG A 98 -16.75 -6.48 16.41
N SER A 99 -15.60 -7.14 16.27
CA SER A 99 -15.14 -8.18 17.20
C SER A 99 -14.91 -7.69 18.61
N ILE A 100 -14.61 -6.40 18.81
CA ILE A 100 -14.45 -5.78 20.14
C ILE A 100 -15.69 -5.00 20.59
N GLY A 101 -16.84 -5.17 19.93
CA GLY A 101 -18.09 -4.49 20.26
C GLY A 101 -18.04 -2.98 20.03
N LYS A 102 -17.20 -2.51 19.10
CA LYS A 102 -17.07 -1.08 18.75
C LYS A 102 -17.64 -0.82 17.35
N GLU A 103 -18.32 0.30 17.25
CA GLU A 103 -18.96 0.72 15.99
C GLU A 103 -18.13 1.75 15.23
N ALA A 104 -18.69 2.24 14.12
CA ALA A 104 -18.04 3.18 13.22
C ALA A 104 -17.55 4.47 13.88
N GLU A 105 -18.22 4.95 14.94
CA GLU A 105 -17.80 6.15 15.66
C GLU A 105 -16.47 5.97 16.39
N ALA A 106 -16.33 4.86 17.13
CA ALA A 106 -15.06 4.49 17.75
C ALA A 106 -13.96 4.31 16.70
N GLY A 107 -14.30 3.76 15.52
CA GLY A 107 -13.38 3.66 14.40
C GLY A 107 -12.93 5.01 13.84
N ARG A 108 -13.83 5.99 13.71
CA ARG A 108 -13.46 7.35 13.28
C ARG A 108 -12.58 8.04 14.32
N MET A 109 -12.89 7.87 15.60
CA MET A 109 -12.08 8.42 16.69
C MET A 109 -10.67 7.82 16.71
N PHE A 110 -10.55 6.49 16.55
CA PHE A 110 -9.26 5.82 16.43
C PHE A 110 -8.44 6.40 15.26
N CYS A 111 -9.04 6.51 14.06
CA CYS A 111 -8.36 7.08 12.90
C CYS A 111 -7.92 8.53 13.15
N ALA A 112 -8.76 9.35 13.76
CA ALA A 112 -8.43 10.74 14.07
C ALA A 112 -7.26 10.86 15.05
N VAL A 113 -7.25 10.06 16.13
CA VAL A 113 -6.17 10.06 17.13
C VAL A 113 -4.85 9.59 16.53
N MET A 114 -4.90 8.63 15.61
CA MET A 114 -3.72 8.05 14.95
C MET A 114 -3.27 8.82 13.71
N ASN A 115 -3.94 9.93 13.35
CA ASN A 115 -3.71 10.68 12.11
C ASN A 115 -3.80 9.80 10.84
N LEU A 116 -4.76 8.86 10.83
CA LEU A 116 -5.04 7.95 9.72
C LEU A 116 -6.16 8.51 8.84
N PRO A 117 -6.22 8.08 7.55
CA PRO A 117 -7.39 8.33 6.70
C PRO A 117 -8.69 7.88 7.38
N GLN A 118 -9.77 8.63 7.14
CA GLN A 118 -11.08 8.26 7.67
C GLN A 118 -11.55 6.94 7.04
N PRO A 119 -12.14 6.03 7.82
CA PRO A 119 -12.65 4.77 7.30
C PRO A 119 -13.80 5.03 6.31
N PRO A 120 -14.06 4.11 5.36
CA PRO A 120 -15.08 4.33 4.35
C PRO A 120 -16.46 4.46 4.99
N THR A 121 -17.28 5.37 4.47
CA THR A 121 -18.65 5.56 4.95
C THR A 121 -19.56 4.39 4.53
N ARG A 122 -20.57 4.14 5.36
CA ARG A 122 -21.49 2.99 5.33
C ARG A 122 -22.12 2.70 3.95
N SER A 123 -22.18 3.68 3.04
CA SER A 123 -22.70 3.52 1.68
C SER A 123 -21.86 2.63 0.75
N LYS A 124 -20.62 2.28 1.11
CA LYS A 124 -19.75 1.38 0.31
C LYS A 124 -19.51 0.00 0.93
N ILE A 125 -20.09 -0.29 2.09
CA ILE A 125 -19.89 -1.54 2.85
C ILE A 125 -21.23 -2.23 3.15
N LYS A 126 -22.34 -1.75 2.55
CA LYS A 126 -23.69 -2.27 2.80
C LYS A 126 -24.01 -3.59 2.09
N ASP A 127 -23.09 -4.09 1.27
CA ASP A 127 -23.28 -5.34 0.53
C ASP A 127 -22.68 -6.57 1.27
N PHE A 128 -22.38 -6.44 2.57
CA PHE A 128 -21.97 -7.53 3.46
C PHE A 128 -22.61 -7.46 4.85
#